data_AF-A0A521HZJ2-F1
#
_entry.id   AF-A0A521HZJ2-F1
#
_cell.length_a   1.000
_cell.length_b   1.000
_cell.length_c   1.000
_cell.angle_alpha   90.00
_cell.angle_beta   90.00
_cell.angle_gamma   90.00
#
_symmetry.space_group_name_H-M   'P 1'
#
loop_
_entity.id
_entity.type
_entity.pdbx_description
1 polymer ?
#
loop_
_entity_poly.entity_id
_entity_poly.type
_entity_poly.pdbx_seq_one_letter_code
_entity_poly.pdbx_strand_id
1 'polypeptide(L)'
;MPDIPIAREFRQEILGPLTGKLKDGNCSALVGVGSSGKSNVVRHLLREDVRVSYFGEEGTRRLLYLYIDLDGLQNYTEHTAYAKLLSTLVEGLPQLHADTQQLEKELDAQWREVISTSSEILAREYLARALKHVLREYAERIIFVLDDCDRLIAKVDDAFLRGLRALRNDHKGGLMFATVSRKELQQLRAPSPDLQTFFELFSAHPIFVGPYIETDALGMLARLVGRQNEAARPLNQNEVARILELSGKHAGLIGAVYQVTNRFRDAYAVDLMASNVVDSLMGKKLVRAECEKIWESLPSGEVNALEELARGDKPTGASSQVLKRKGLIVENVDGHLAFFSPLLREFVKRGNAVSRENAAENVTTRPDDAHASAPSASPPPLRLDHSTKTIVVGETRITLSAVDFELIRVLWHKMPQPCRAEELVTHLVLFESTDAPYERLDAHLNEMNQLIQNTGLKILKSPDGQYHLEQ
;
A
#
# COMPACT_ATOMS: atom_id res chain seq x y z
N MET A 1 -26.81 1.26 -7.16
CA MET A 1 -26.51 1.91 -8.46
C MET A 1 -25.33 1.21 -9.10
N PRO A 2 -25.28 1.02 -10.43
CA PRO A 2 -24.10 0.44 -11.07
C PRO A 2 -22.90 1.38 -10.87
N ASP A 3 -21.77 0.78 -10.49
CA ASP A 3 -20.49 1.47 -10.32
C ASP A 3 -20.15 2.17 -11.65
N ILE A 4 -19.95 3.49 -11.65
CA ILE A 4 -19.61 4.23 -12.87
C ILE A 4 -18.32 3.60 -13.44
N PRO A 5 -18.36 3.02 -14.65
CA PRO A 5 -17.22 2.30 -15.18
C PRO A 5 -16.05 3.27 -15.38
N ILE A 6 -14.85 2.82 -15.02
CA ILE A 6 -13.64 3.61 -15.24
C ILE A 6 -13.45 3.78 -16.77
N ALA A 7 -13.22 5.00 -17.25
CA ALA A 7 -12.96 5.26 -18.66
C ALA A 7 -11.73 4.47 -19.16
N ARG A 8 -11.67 4.12 -20.45
CA ARG A 8 -10.51 3.38 -21.02
C ARG A 8 -9.24 4.22 -21.04
N GLU A 9 -9.41 5.54 -21.04
CA GLU A 9 -8.40 6.57 -21.05
C GLU A 9 -7.87 6.88 -19.63
N PHE A 10 -8.40 6.21 -18.60
CA PHE A 10 -7.94 6.39 -17.22
C PHE A 10 -6.44 6.15 -17.12
N ARG A 11 -5.71 7.12 -16.59
CA ARG A 11 -4.24 7.12 -16.45
C ARG A 11 -3.51 6.84 -17.75
N GLN A 12 -4.02 7.33 -18.88
CA GLN A 12 -3.37 7.17 -20.18
C GLN A 12 -1.93 7.70 -20.19
N GLU A 13 -1.63 8.75 -19.42
CA GLU A 13 -0.29 9.33 -19.26
C GLU A 13 0.70 8.36 -18.61
N ILE A 14 0.22 7.35 -17.89
CA ILE A 14 1.00 6.28 -17.27
C ILE A 14 0.95 4.99 -18.09
N LEU A 15 -0.25 4.60 -18.54
CA LEU A 15 -0.50 3.36 -19.27
C LEU A 15 0.15 3.36 -20.65
N GLY A 16 0.16 4.49 -21.36
CA GLY A 16 0.82 4.60 -22.66
C GLY A 16 2.31 4.24 -22.58
N PRO A 17 3.12 4.94 -21.77
CA PRO A 17 4.53 4.59 -21.58
C PRO A 17 4.74 3.17 -21.05
N LEU A 18 3.95 2.73 -20.06
CA LEU A 18 4.07 1.39 -19.47
C LEU A 18 3.86 0.29 -20.52
N THR A 19 2.76 0.34 -21.24
CA THR A 19 2.42 -0.66 -22.26
C THR A 19 3.35 -0.59 -23.46
N GLY A 20 3.84 0.60 -23.83
CA GLY A 20 4.90 0.76 -24.84
C GLY A 20 6.15 -0.05 -24.48
N LYS A 21 6.65 0.08 -23.24
CA LYS A 21 7.81 -0.70 -22.78
C LYS A 21 7.55 -2.20 -22.77
N LEU A 22 6.37 -2.62 -22.31
CA LEU A 22 6.00 -4.03 -22.25
C LEU A 22 5.86 -4.63 -23.66
N LYS A 23 5.35 -3.89 -24.65
CA LYS A 23 5.30 -4.31 -26.06
C LYS A 23 6.67 -4.55 -26.66
N ASP A 24 7.62 -3.69 -26.31
CA ASP A 24 9.03 -3.79 -26.73
C ASP A 24 9.78 -4.94 -26.03
N GLY A 25 9.12 -5.71 -25.17
CA GLY A 25 9.75 -6.83 -24.45
C GLY A 25 10.60 -6.39 -23.26
N ASN A 26 10.41 -5.16 -22.78
CA ASN A 26 11.13 -4.60 -21.65
C ASN A 26 10.35 -4.75 -20.35
N CYS A 27 11.08 -4.89 -19.25
CA CYS A 27 10.51 -4.77 -17.91
C CYS A 27 10.34 -3.29 -17.55
N SER A 28 9.45 -2.98 -16.61
CA SER A 28 9.17 -1.60 -16.21
C SER A 28 8.87 -1.50 -14.72
N ALA A 29 9.31 -0.41 -14.09
CA ALA A 29 8.97 -0.13 -12.69
C ALA A 29 7.95 1.00 -12.62
N LEU A 30 6.91 0.80 -11.82
CA LEU A 30 5.89 1.78 -11.50
C LEU A 30 6.09 2.23 -10.04
N VAL A 31 6.59 3.45 -9.87
CA VAL A 31 7.03 3.96 -8.56
C VAL A 31 6.16 5.13 -8.14
N GLY A 32 5.68 5.16 -6.91
CA GLY A 32 4.88 6.28 -6.44
C GLY A 32 4.49 6.14 -4.98
N VAL A 33 4.23 7.25 -4.32
CA VAL A 33 3.95 7.26 -2.88
C VAL A 33 2.68 6.49 -2.49
N GLY A 34 2.51 6.27 -1.19
CA GLY A 34 1.33 5.65 -0.62
C GLY A 34 0.04 6.29 -1.15
N SER A 35 -0.92 5.44 -1.52
CA SER A 35 -2.24 5.86 -2.02
C SER A 35 -2.24 6.74 -3.28
N SER A 36 -1.18 6.74 -4.12
CA SER A 36 -1.18 7.49 -5.40
C SER A 36 -1.99 6.84 -6.54
N GLY A 37 -2.57 5.66 -6.29
CA GLY A 37 -3.40 4.93 -7.25
C GLY A 37 -2.64 3.97 -8.16
N LYS A 38 -1.40 3.56 -7.81
CA LYS A 38 -0.59 2.62 -8.60
C LYS A 38 -1.31 1.30 -8.90
N SER A 39 -1.85 0.64 -7.88
CA SER A 39 -2.60 -0.61 -8.03
C SER A 39 -3.83 -0.44 -8.94
N ASN A 40 -4.47 0.74 -8.91
CA ASN A 40 -5.59 1.03 -9.82
C ASN A 40 -5.14 1.10 -11.29
N VAL A 41 -3.93 1.62 -11.57
CA VAL A 41 -3.35 1.65 -12.92
C VAL A 41 -3.18 0.23 -13.44
N VAL A 42 -2.48 -0.63 -12.70
CA VAL A 42 -2.17 -1.98 -13.17
C VAL A 42 -3.38 -2.92 -13.16
N ARG A 43 -4.34 -2.72 -12.25
CA ARG A 43 -5.62 -3.45 -12.27
C ARG A 43 -6.51 -2.98 -13.42
N HIS A 44 -6.37 -1.75 -13.91
CA HIS A 44 -7.12 -1.29 -15.08
C HIS A 44 -6.80 -2.12 -16.33
N LEU A 45 -5.54 -2.56 -16.47
CA LEU A 45 -5.10 -3.48 -17.53
C LEU A 45 -5.60 -4.93 -17.36
N LEU A 46 -6.28 -5.28 -16.26
CA LEU A 46 -6.98 -6.57 -16.16
C LEU A 46 -8.23 -6.62 -17.04
N ARG A 47 -8.74 -5.47 -17.47
CA ARG A 47 -9.85 -5.42 -18.41
C ARG A 47 -9.37 -5.67 -19.83
N GLU A 48 -10.05 -6.59 -20.51
CA GLU A 48 -9.74 -6.95 -21.89
C GLU A 48 -9.91 -5.76 -22.84
N ASP A 49 -10.96 -4.96 -22.70
CA ASP A 49 -11.21 -3.80 -23.57
C ASP A 49 -10.10 -2.74 -23.47
N VAL A 50 -9.50 -2.59 -22.29
CA VAL A 50 -8.32 -1.74 -22.07
C VAL A 50 -7.10 -2.39 -22.71
N ARG A 51 -6.86 -3.69 -22.51
CA ARG A 51 -5.74 -4.39 -23.16
C ARG A 51 -5.82 -4.31 -24.68
N VAL A 52 -7.00 -4.48 -25.28
CA VAL A 52 -7.19 -4.33 -26.73
C VAL A 52 -6.81 -2.93 -27.20
N SER A 53 -7.20 -1.89 -26.46
CA SER A 53 -6.83 -0.50 -26.78
C SER A 53 -5.31 -0.29 -26.82
N TYR A 54 -4.59 -0.88 -25.86
CA TYR A 54 -3.15 -0.71 -25.78
C TYR A 54 -2.39 -1.72 -26.63
N PHE A 55 -2.66 -3.02 -26.58
CA PHE A 55 -1.91 -4.10 -27.23
C PHE A 55 -2.45 -4.51 -28.61
N GLY A 56 -3.64 -4.04 -29.00
CA GLY A 56 -4.37 -4.52 -30.18
C GLY A 56 -5.08 -5.85 -29.92
N GLU A 57 -6.03 -6.22 -30.79
CA GLU A 57 -6.80 -7.46 -30.63
C GLU A 57 -5.90 -8.71 -30.71
N GLU A 58 -5.12 -8.83 -31.77
CA GLU A 58 -4.19 -9.97 -31.96
C GLU A 58 -3.14 -10.03 -30.85
N GLY A 59 -2.61 -8.88 -30.45
CA GLY A 59 -1.65 -8.81 -29.34
C GLY A 59 -2.28 -9.23 -28.01
N THR A 60 -3.54 -8.90 -27.77
CA THR A 60 -4.26 -9.26 -26.55
C THR A 60 -4.58 -10.75 -26.51
N ARG A 61 -4.95 -11.38 -27.64
CA ARG A 61 -5.26 -12.82 -27.72
C ARG A 61 -4.08 -13.72 -27.32
N ARG A 62 -2.85 -13.25 -27.55
CA ARG A 62 -1.61 -13.97 -27.27
C ARG A 62 -0.82 -13.38 -26.10
N LEU A 63 -1.46 -12.51 -25.31
CA LEU A 63 -0.89 -11.91 -24.12
C LEU A 63 -1.50 -12.53 -22.88
N LEU A 64 -0.65 -13.03 -22.00
CA LEU A 64 -1.02 -13.43 -20.65
C LEU A 64 -0.61 -12.33 -19.66
N TYR A 65 -1.59 -11.60 -19.13
CA TYR A 65 -1.37 -10.53 -18.15
C TYR A 65 -1.71 -11.03 -16.74
N LEU A 66 -0.67 -11.22 -15.92
CA LEU A 66 -0.74 -11.87 -14.61
C LEU A 66 -0.50 -10.85 -13.51
N TYR A 67 -1.58 -10.45 -12.84
CA TYR A 67 -1.51 -9.55 -11.69
C TYR A 67 -1.30 -10.33 -10.39
N ILE A 68 -0.32 -9.90 -9.59
CA ILE A 68 0.00 -10.52 -8.30
C ILE A 68 0.03 -9.43 -7.23
N ASP A 69 -0.81 -9.59 -6.21
CA ASP A 69 -0.71 -8.82 -4.98
C ASP A 69 0.27 -9.51 -4.01
N LEU A 70 1.36 -8.83 -3.66
CA LEU A 70 2.41 -9.38 -2.81
C LEU A 70 2.33 -8.90 -1.35
N ASP A 71 1.40 -8.00 -1.00
CA ASP A 71 1.27 -7.56 0.39
C ASP A 71 0.70 -8.68 1.29
N GLY A 72 -0.07 -9.59 0.69
CA GLY A 72 -0.70 -10.74 1.36
C GLY A 72 0.15 -12.02 1.46
N LEU A 73 1.43 -12.01 1.06
CA LEU A 73 2.28 -13.20 1.20
C LEU A 73 2.50 -13.57 2.67
N GLN A 74 2.30 -14.85 3.02
CA GLN A 74 2.48 -15.35 4.39
C GLN A 74 3.94 -15.22 4.87
N ASN A 75 4.89 -15.48 3.99
CA ASN A 75 6.32 -15.28 4.20
C ASN A 75 6.99 -14.89 2.87
N TYR A 76 8.24 -14.44 2.95
CA TYR A 76 9.00 -13.94 1.79
C TYR A 76 10.17 -14.87 1.43
N THR A 77 9.95 -16.18 1.48
CA THR A 77 10.92 -17.19 1.02
C THR A 77 10.90 -17.36 -0.50
N GLU A 78 11.95 -17.95 -1.07
CA GLU A 78 11.98 -18.25 -2.51
C GLU A 78 10.85 -19.21 -2.91
N HIS A 79 10.65 -20.26 -2.09
CA HIS A 79 9.60 -21.25 -2.31
C HIS A 79 8.23 -20.60 -2.41
N THR A 80 7.86 -19.77 -1.42
CA THR A 80 6.55 -19.12 -1.39
C THR A 80 6.37 -18.15 -2.57
N ALA A 81 7.43 -17.43 -2.96
CA ALA A 81 7.39 -16.53 -4.09
C ALA A 81 7.24 -17.26 -5.44
N TYR A 82 8.03 -18.33 -5.69
CA TYR A 82 7.89 -19.14 -6.90
C TYR A 82 6.55 -19.88 -6.94
N ALA A 83 6.09 -20.43 -5.81
CA ALA A 83 4.77 -21.07 -5.72
C ALA A 83 3.64 -20.09 -6.09
N LYS A 84 3.74 -18.82 -5.65
CA LYS A 84 2.76 -17.79 -6.00
C LYS A 84 2.80 -17.42 -7.48
N LEU A 85 3.99 -17.30 -8.08
CA LEU A 85 4.14 -17.07 -9.53
C LEU A 85 3.51 -18.21 -10.34
N LEU A 86 3.78 -19.46 -9.94
CA LEU A 86 3.21 -20.63 -10.59
C LEU A 86 1.69 -20.67 -10.45
N SER A 87 1.14 -20.47 -9.24
CA SER A 87 -0.33 -20.45 -9.04
C SER A 87 -0.99 -19.39 -9.92
N THR A 88 -0.40 -18.19 -9.98
CA THR A 88 -0.94 -17.08 -10.78
C THR A 88 -0.89 -17.40 -12.26
N LEU A 89 0.15 -18.10 -12.73
CA LEU A 89 0.23 -18.57 -14.10
C LEU A 89 -0.91 -19.54 -14.42
N VAL A 90 -1.19 -20.51 -13.54
CA VAL A 90 -2.30 -21.47 -13.70
C VAL A 90 -3.64 -20.75 -13.74
N GLU A 91 -3.90 -19.88 -12.75
CA GLU A 91 -5.12 -19.07 -12.65
C GLU A 91 -5.33 -18.16 -13.87
N GLY A 92 -4.25 -17.76 -14.53
CA GLY A 92 -4.28 -16.91 -15.71
C GLY A 92 -4.55 -17.63 -17.03
N LEU A 93 -4.29 -18.93 -17.14
CA LEU A 93 -4.42 -19.67 -18.41
C LEU A 93 -5.77 -19.47 -19.13
N PRO A 94 -6.93 -19.41 -18.44
CA PRO A 94 -8.22 -19.17 -19.09
C PRO A 94 -8.34 -17.83 -19.82
N GLN A 95 -7.43 -16.88 -19.60
CA GLN A 95 -7.37 -15.62 -20.36
C GLN A 95 -6.93 -15.83 -21.82
N LEU A 96 -6.28 -16.95 -22.12
CA LEU A 96 -5.82 -17.28 -23.46
C LEU A 96 -7.00 -17.77 -24.29
N HIS A 97 -7.08 -17.31 -25.53
CA HIS A 97 -8.12 -17.72 -26.48
C HIS A 97 -7.78 -19.05 -27.15
N ALA A 98 -7.38 -20.05 -26.36
CA ALA A 98 -6.95 -21.38 -26.78
C ALA A 98 -7.48 -22.45 -25.81
N ASP A 99 -7.51 -23.72 -26.25
CA ASP A 99 -7.88 -24.82 -25.36
C ASP A 99 -6.70 -25.17 -24.43
N THR A 100 -6.79 -24.71 -23.18
CA THR A 100 -5.77 -24.85 -22.14
C THR A 100 -6.11 -25.90 -21.09
N GLN A 101 -7.23 -26.62 -21.21
CA GLN A 101 -7.74 -27.48 -20.11
C GLN A 101 -6.75 -28.56 -19.66
N GLN A 102 -6.05 -29.19 -20.60
CA GLN A 102 -5.06 -30.21 -20.27
C GLN A 102 -3.83 -29.62 -19.59
N LEU A 103 -3.38 -28.45 -20.05
CA LEU A 103 -2.25 -27.73 -19.46
C LEU A 103 -2.58 -27.23 -18.05
N GLU A 104 -3.79 -26.69 -17.85
CA GLU A 104 -4.27 -26.25 -16.54
C GLU A 104 -4.19 -27.38 -15.51
N LYS A 105 -4.66 -28.59 -15.86
CA LYS A 105 -4.58 -29.77 -15.00
C LYS A 105 -3.14 -30.17 -14.69
N GLU A 106 -2.26 -30.14 -15.69
CA GLU A 106 -0.85 -30.46 -15.52
C GLU A 106 -0.17 -29.47 -14.56
N LEU A 107 -0.35 -28.18 -14.78
CA LEU A 107 0.29 -27.14 -13.96
C LEU A 107 -0.31 -27.04 -12.56
N ASP A 108 -1.61 -27.29 -12.39
CA ASP A 108 -2.25 -27.39 -11.06
C ASP A 108 -1.67 -28.56 -10.26
N ALA A 109 -1.43 -29.71 -10.90
CA ALA A 109 -0.76 -30.85 -10.24
C ALA A 109 0.67 -30.49 -9.81
N GLN A 110 1.44 -29.83 -10.68
CA GLN A 110 2.79 -29.36 -10.37
C GLN A 110 2.78 -28.34 -9.21
N TRP A 111 1.83 -27.40 -9.22
CA TRP A 111 1.68 -26.43 -8.13
C TRP A 111 1.36 -27.09 -6.79
N ARG A 112 0.47 -28.10 -6.76
CA ARG A 112 0.17 -28.87 -5.55
C ARG A 112 1.39 -29.61 -5.00
N GLU A 113 2.23 -30.15 -5.88
CA GLU A 113 3.49 -30.78 -5.50
C GLU A 113 4.50 -29.78 -4.93
N VAL A 114 4.57 -28.57 -5.50
CA VAL A 114 5.41 -27.50 -4.95
C VAL A 114 4.98 -27.16 -3.54
N ILE A 115 3.67 -26.99 -3.30
CA ILE A 115 3.16 -26.67 -1.96
C ILE A 115 3.45 -27.80 -0.96
N SER A 116 3.37 -29.08 -1.38
CA SER A 116 3.55 -30.21 -0.47
C SER A 116 5.00 -30.49 -0.09
N THR A 117 5.96 -30.16 -0.97
CA THR A 117 7.38 -30.53 -0.80
C THR A 117 8.24 -29.43 -0.15
N SER A 118 7.75 -28.18 -0.09
CA SER A 118 8.51 -27.01 0.39
C SER A 118 9.88 -26.83 -0.29
N SER A 119 10.06 -27.36 -1.50
CA SER A 119 11.34 -27.35 -2.23
C SER A 119 11.46 -26.13 -3.15
N GLU A 120 12.41 -25.26 -2.86
CA GLU A 120 12.70 -24.05 -3.65
C GLU A 120 13.17 -24.39 -5.08
N ILE A 121 14.01 -25.41 -5.20
CA ILE A 121 14.52 -25.90 -6.49
C ILE A 121 13.35 -26.40 -7.34
N LEU A 122 12.48 -27.24 -6.77
CA LEU A 122 11.34 -27.79 -7.49
C LEU A 122 10.38 -26.69 -7.94
N ALA A 123 10.09 -25.73 -7.06
CA ALA A 123 9.23 -24.57 -7.37
C ALA A 123 9.74 -23.78 -8.58
N ARG A 124 11.05 -23.48 -8.59
CA ARG A 124 11.70 -22.77 -9.69
C ARG A 124 11.67 -23.56 -11.00
N GLU A 125 12.01 -24.85 -10.94
CA GLU A 125 12.05 -25.71 -12.13
C GLU A 125 10.67 -25.90 -12.78
N TYR A 126 9.61 -26.08 -11.97
CA TYR A 126 8.26 -26.18 -12.50
C TYR A 126 7.77 -24.86 -13.08
N LEU A 127 8.05 -23.72 -12.45
CA LEU A 127 7.77 -22.43 -13.06
C LEU A 127 8.51 -22.26 -14.40
N ALA A 128 9.80 -22.59 -14.47
CA ALA A 128 10.58 -22.49 -15.70
C ALA A 128 9.99 -23.35 -16.83
N ARG A 129 9.62 -24.60 -16.54
CA ARG A 129 9.00 -25.51 -17.52
C ARG A 129 7.63 -25.01 -17.98
N ALA A 130 6.81 -24.54 -17.04
CA ALA A 130 5.50 -23.98 -17.33
C ALA A 130 5.60 -22.77 -18.26
N LEU A 131 6.48 -21.82 -17.94
CA LEU A 131 6.71 -20.63 -18.77
C LEU A 131 7.17 -20.99 -20.17
N LYS A 132 8.10 -21.95 -20.29
CA LYS A 132 8.56 -22.45 -21.58
C LYS A 132 7.44 -23.08 -22.40
N HIS A 133 6.57 -23.88 -21.78
CA HIS A 133 5.45 -24.52 -22.46
C HIS A 133 4.44 -23.47 -22.94
N VAL A 134 4.01 -22.58 -22.04
CA VAL A 134 3.03 -21.52 -22.35
C VAL A 134 3.53 -20.59 -23.46
N LEU A 135 4.78 -20.11 -23.38
CA LEU A 135 5.35 -19.20 -24.37
C LEU A 135 5.62 -19.84 -25.74
N ARG A 136 5.71 -21.17 -25.80
CA ARG A 136 5.96 -21.88 -27.05
C ARG A 136 4.67 -22.16 -27.82
N GLU A 137 3.63 -22.57 -27.10
CA GLU A 137 2.44 -23.16 -27.72
C GLU A 137 1.19 -22.26 -27.62
N TYR A 138 1.13 -21.33 -26.65
CA TYR A 138 -0.13 -20.63 -26.32
C TYR A 138 -0.03 -19.10 -26.30
N ALA A 139 1.07 -18.53 -25.83
CA ALA A 139 1.24 -17.09 -25.66
C ALA A 139 2.50 -16.59 -26.36
N GLU A 140 2.45 -15.38 -26.92
CA GLU A 140 3.66 -14.68 -27.37
C GLU A 140 4.34 -13.94 -26.21
N ARG A 141 3.54 -13.49 -25.24
CA ARG A 141 3.99 -12.65 -24.13
C ARG A 141 3.32 -13.06 -22.83
N ILE A 142 4.11 -13.13 -21.76
CA ILE A 142 3.68 -13.23 -20.38
C ILE A 142 4.20 -12.00 -19.63
N ILE A 143 3.29 -11.30 -18.98
CA ILE A 143 3.62 -10.13 -18.14
C ILE A 143 3.22 -10.46 -16.71
N PHE A 144 4.20 -10.58 -15.82
CA PHE A 144 3.95 -10.61 -14.38
C PHE A 144 3.98 -9.20 -13.83
N VAL A 145 2.88 -8.78 -13.21
CA VAL A 145 2.79 -7.55 -12.43
C VAL A 145 2.93 -7.90 -10.97
N LEU A 146 4.02 -7.45 -10.36
CA LEU A 146 4.36 -7.63 -8.96
C LEU A 146 3.89 -6.39 -8.20
N ASP A 147 2.64 -6.39 -7.73
CA ASP A 147 2.06 -5.28 -6.97
C ASP A 147 2.47 -5.30 -5.49
N ASP A 148 2.66 -4.12 -4.91
CA ASP A 148 3.19 -3.90 -3.56
C ASP A 148 4.43 -4.76 -3.23
N CYS A 149 5.38 -4.83 -4.17
CA CYS A 149 6.53 -5.73 -4.07
C CYS A 149 7.61 -5.27 -3.06
N ASP A 150 7.46 -4.10 -2.41
CA ASP A 150 8.44 -3.50 -1.50
C ASP A 150 8.96 -4.49 -0.45
N ARG A 151 8.04 -5.22 0.19
CA ARG A 151 8.39 -6.18 1.26
C ARG A 151 9.09 -7.43 0.73
N LEU A 152 8.64 -7.94 -0.43
CA LEU A 152 9.28 -9.09 -1.07
C LEU A 152 10.73 -8.74 -1.41
N ILE A 153 10.96 -7.63 -2.11
CA ILE A 153 12.30 -7.20 -2.52
C ILE A 153 13.20 -6.92 -1.31
N ALA A 154 12.65 -6.37 -0.22
CA ALA A 154 13.42 -6.09 0.98
C ALA A 154 13.85 -7.36 1.75
N LYS A 155 13.10 -8.46 1.65
CA LYS A 155 13.26 -9.63 2.55
C LYS A 155 13.67 -10.92 1.85
N VAL A 156 13.37 -11.09 0.57
CA VAL A 156 13.66 -12.33 -0.16
C VAL A 156 15.17 -12.53 -0.35
N ASP A 157 15.60 -13.78 -0.47
CA ASP A 157 16.98 -14.12 -0.80
C ASP A 157 17.38 -13.62 -2.20
N ASP A 158 18.66 -13.33 -2.37
CA ASP A 158 19.22 -12.89 -3.65
C ASP A 158 19.07 -13.97 -4.74
N ALA A 159 19.04 -15.26 -4.38
CA ALA A 159 18.86 -16.36 -5.34
C ALA A 159 17.51 -16.32 -6.06
N PHE A 160 16.44 -15.86 -5.39
CA PHE A 160 15.15 -15.64 -6.04
C PHE A 160 15.26 -14.60 -7.16
N LEU A 161 15.87 -13.44 -6.88
CA LEU A 161 15.98 -12.33 -7.84
C LEU A 161 16.92 -12.68 -8.99
N ARG A 162 18.01 -13.40 -8.72
CA ARG A 162 18.85 -14.02 -9.75
C ARG A 162 18.03 -14.99 -10.61
N GLY A 163 17.19 -15.81 -10.01
CA GLY A 163 16.34 -16.76 -10.72
C GLY A 163 15.33 -16.06 -11.64
N LEU A 164 14.65 -15.00 -11.18
CA LEU A 164 13.79 -14.19 -12.05
C LEU A 164 14.56 -13.56 -13.21
N ARG A 165 15.78 -13.08 -12.95
CA ARG A 165 16.66 -12.54 -14.00
C ARG A 165 17.01 -13.59 -15.05
N ALA A 166 17.31 -14.81 -14.62
CA ALA A 166 17.60 -15.95 -15.49
C ALA A 166 16.37 -16.34 -16.32
N LEU A 167 15.20 -16.51 -15.70
CA LEU A 167 13.94 -16.80 -16.39
C LEU A 167 13.63 -15.76 -17.48
N ARG A 168 13.82 -14.47 -17.18
CA ARG A 168 13.63 -13.41 -18.19
C ARG A 168 14.63 -13.50 -19.33
N ASN A 169 15.87 -13.89 -19.06
CA ASN A 169 16.89 -14.04 -20.11
C ASN A 169 16.56 -15.19 -21.06
N ASP A 170 16.13 -16.33 -20.53
CA ASP A 170 15.76 -17.51 -21.31
C ASP A 170 14.56 -17.25 -22.23
N HIS A 171 13.74 -16.27 -21.86
CA HIS A 171 12.53 -15.87 -22.58
C HIS A 171 12.55 -14.40 -23.01
N LYS A 172 13.71 -13.89 -23.43
CA LYS A 172 13.89 -12.46 -23.78
C LYS A 172 12.85 -12.01 -24.82
N GLY A 173 12.04 -11.02 -24.45
CA GLY A 173 10.98 -10.46 -25.29
C GLY A 173 9.60 -11.14 -25.12
N GLY A 174 9.57 -12.37 -24.60
CA GLY A 174 8.34 -13.08 -24.27
C GLY A 174 7.96 -13.00 -22.79
N LEU A 175 8.94 -12.91 -21.88
CA LEU A 175 8.69 -12.74 -20.44
C LEU A 175 9.09 -11.34 -19.96
N MET A 176 8.13 -10.65 -19.33
CA MET A 176 8.34 -9.33 -18.75
C MET A 176 7.83 -9.26 -17.31
N PHE A 177 8.50 -8.43 -16.52
CA PHE A 177 8.08 -8.05 -15.18
C PHE A 177 7.70 -6.57 -15.15
N ALA A 178 6.58 -6.26 -14.51
CA ALA A 178 6.25 -4.92 -14.08
C ALA A 178 6.23 -4.89 -12.54
N THR A 179 7.09 -4.10 -11.91
CA THR A 179 7.08 -3.94 -10.46
C THR A 179 6.28 -2.72 -10.08
N VAL A 180 5.44 -2.83 -9.05
CA VAL A 180 4.75 -1.67 -8.47
C VAL A 180 5.23 -1.49 -7.05
N SER A 181 5.84 -0.34 -6.77
CA SER A 181 6.48 -0.09 -5.50
C SER A 181 6.32 1.35 -5.00
N ARG A 182 6.54 1.56 -3.71
CA ARG A 182 6.50 2.91 -3.11
C ARG A 182 7.79 3.68 -3.35
N LYS A 183 8.90 2.95 -3.28
CA LYS A 183 10.26 3.45 -3.49
C LYS A 183 10.86 2.80 -4.73
N GLU A 184 11.89 3.43 -5.29
CA GLU A 184 12.66 2.78 -6.35
C GLU A 184 13.31 1.50 -5.81
N LEU A 185 13.42 0.44 -6.61
CA LEU A 185 13.87 -0.88 -6.13
C LEU A 185 15.24 -0.82 -5.45
N GLN A 186 16.14 0.01 -5.96
CA GLN A 186 17.49 0.23 -5.43
C GLN A 186 17.50 0.86 -4.02
N GLN A 187 16.38 1.46 -3.59
CA GLN A 187 16.23 2.07 -2.28
C GLN A 187 15.63 1.11 -1.24
N LEU A 188 15.15 -0.06 -1.67
CA LEU A 188 14.49 -1.03 -0.79
C LEU A 188 15.48 -1.91 -0.02
N ARG A 189 16.68 -2.11 -0.58
CA ARG A 189 17.74 -2.92 0.02
C ARG A 189 19.11 -2.47 -0.47
N ALA A 190 20.13 -2.66 0.36
CA ALA A 190 21.51 -2.39 -0.02
C ALA A 190 21.88 -3.20 -1.28
N PRO A 191 22.54 -2.58 -2.28
CA PRO A 191 22.87 -3.26 -3.52
C PRO A 191 23.92 -4.36 -3.27
N SER A 192 23.63 -5.56 -3.79
CA SER A 192 24.63 -6.60 -4.06
C SER A 192 24.83 -6.69 -5.58
N PRO A 193 25.97 -7.23 -6.08
CA PRO A 193 26.18 -7.40 -7.51
C PRO A 193 25.04 -8.15 -8.20
N ASP A 194 24.50 -9.16 -7.52
CA ASP A 194 23.39 -9.98 -8.02
C ASP A 194 22.08 -9.19 -8.12
N LEU A 195 21.76 -8.42 -7.07
CA LEU A 195 20.59 -7.53 -7.06
C LEU A 195 20.67 -6.46 -8.16
N GLN A 196 21.88 -5.95 -8.42
CA GLN A 196 22.10 -4.92 -9.42
C GLN A 196 21.70 -5.41 -10.82
N THR A 197 22.05 -6.65 -11.18
CA THR A 197 21.68 -7.22 -12.50
C THR A 197 20.17 -7.40 -12.69
N PHE A 198 19.42 -7.65 -11.61
CA PHE A 198 17.96 -7.70 -11.65
C PHE A 198 17.37 -6.30 -11.73
N PHE A 199 17.85 -5.36 -10.91
CA PHE A 199 17.38 -3.97 -10.92
C PHE A 199 17.68 -3.25 -12.24
N GLU A 200 18.74 -3.64 -12.95
CA GLU A 200 19.06 -3.16 -14.30
C GLU A 200 17.89 -3.34 -15.28
N LEU A 201 17.08 -4.39 -15.13
CA LEU A 201 15.89 -4.63 -15.96
C LEU A 201 14.89 -3.47 -15.91
N PHE A 202 14.88 -2.71 -14.82
CA PHE A 202 13.93 -1.65 -14.53
C PHE A 202 14.57 -0.25 -14.59
N SER A 203 15.89 -0.18 -14.38
CA SER A 203 16.65 1.05 -14.14
C SER A 203 16.56 2.10 -15.25
N ALA A 204 16.39 1.68 -16.50
CA ALA A 204 16.35 2.61 -17.62
C ALA A 204 15.07 3.45 -17.64
N HIS A 205 13.96 2.93 -17.09
CA HIS A 205 12.62 3.45 -17.36
C HIS A 205 11.66 3.37 -16.17
N PRO A 206 11.98 3.94 -14.98
CA PRO A 206 10.99 4.07 -13.93
C PRO A 206 9.88 5.04 -14.37
N ILE A 207 8.63 4.61 -14.22
CA ILE A 207 7.44 5.42 -14.45
C ILE A 207 6.93 5.88 -13.10
N PHE A 208 6.94 7.18 -12.87
CA PHE A 208 6.50 7.76 -11.61
C PHE A 208 4.98 8.02 -11.63
N VAL A 209 4.29 7.51 -10.62
CA VAL A 209 2.85 7.69 -10.42
C VAL A 209 2.62 8.81 -9.42
N GLY A 210 2.43 10.01 -9.96
CA GLY A 210 2.00 11.17 -9.20
C GLY A 210 0.48 11.31 -9.07
N PRO A 211 0.02 12.47 -8.57
CA PRO A 211 -1.39 12.83 -8.53
C PRO A 211 -2.08 12.72 -9.90
N TYR A 212 -3.41 12.63 -9.87
CA TYR A 212 -4.21 12.54 -11.09
C TYR A 212 -4.13 13.82 -11.93
N ILE A 213 -4.22 13.64 -13.25
CA ILE A 213 -4.63 14.72 -14.14
C ILE A 213 -6.08 15.11 -13.84
N GLU A 214 -6.50 16.31 -14.30
CA GLU A 214 -7.83 16.87 -13.97
C GLU A 214 -8.98 15.91 -14.26
N THR A 215 -9.00 15.31 -15.46
CA THR A 215 -10.06 14.41 -15.92
C THR A 215 -10.18 13.16 -15.04
N ASP A 216 -9.06 12.55 -14.67
CA ASP A 216 -9.04 11.38 -13.81
C ASP A 216 -9.40 11.71 -12.36
N ALA A 217 -9.01 12.88 -11.87
CA ALA A 217 -9.37 13.34 -10.54
C ALA A 217 -10.88 13.57 -10.41
N LEU A 218 -11.48 14.22 -11.41
CA LEU A 218 -12.93 14.40 -11.53
C LEU A 218 -13.65 13.07 -11.65
N GLY A 219 -13.17 12.16 -12.51
CA GLY A 219 -13.72 10.82 -12.65
C GLY A 219 -13.61 9.98 -11.38
N MET A 220 -12.54 10.14 -10.60
CA MET A 220 -12.42 9.52 -9.28
C MET A 220 -13.48 10.07 -8.31
N LEU A 221 -13.61 11.39 -8.21
CA LEU A 221 -14.56 12.01 -7.29
C LEU A 221 -16.01 11.67 -7.67
N ALA A 222 -16.35 11.70 -8.96
CA ALA A 222 -17.67 11.30 -9.45
C ALA A 222 -18.03 9.86 -9.06
N ARG A 223 -17.06 8.94 -9.10
CA ARG A 223 -17.24 7.55 -8.62
C ARG A 223 -17.44 7.48 -7.11
N LEU A 224 -16.69 8.26 -6.34
CA LEU A 224 -16.87 8.32 -4.88
C LEU A 224 -18.28 8.83 -4.52
N VAL A 225 -18.79 9.82 -5.25
CA VAL A 225 -20.16 10.33 -5.12
C VAL A 225 -21.17 9.26 -5.51
N GLY A 226 -21.00 8.61 -6.67
CA GLY A 226 -21.94 7.61 -7.17
C GLY A 226 -22.00 6.31 -6.36
N ARG A 227 -20.97 6.00 -5.56
CA ARG A 227 -20.90 4.81 -4.69
C ARG A 227 -21.67 4.95 -3.39
N GLN A 228 -21.93 6.17 -2.93
CA GLN A 228 -22.69 6.36 -1.70
C GLN A 228 -24.19 6.34 -2.03
N ASN A 229 -24.94 5.50 -1.29
CA ASN A 229 -26.40 5.51 -1.29
C ASN A 229 -26.95 6.85 -0.74
N GLU A 230 -28.27 7.03 -0.77
CA GLU A 230 -29.12 8.21 -0.43
C GLU A 230 -28.70 9.14 0.74
N ALA A 231 -27.71 8.75 1.55
CA ALA A 231 -27.12 9.52 2.64
C ALA A 231 -25.93 10.43 2.23
N ALA A 232 -25.64 10.60 0.93
CA ALA A 232 -24.60 11.54 0.46
C ALA A 232 -25.23 12.76 -0.22
N ARG A 233 -24.70 13.95 0.10
CA ARG A 233 -25.16 15.19 -0.53
C ARG A 233 -24.48 15.35 -1.89
N PRO A 234 -25.19 15.86 -2.92
CA PRO A 234 -24.55 16.21 -4.17
C PRO A 234 -23.55 17.36 -3.91
N LEU A 235 -22.35 17.23 -4.45
CA LEU A 235 -21.35 18.28 -4.40
C LEU A 235 -21.62 19.33 -5.48
N ASN A 236 -21.51 20.61 -5.13
CA ASN A 236 -21.50 21.67 -6.12
C ASN A 236 -20.11 21.83 -6.78
N GLN A 237 -20.02 22.61 -7.86
CA GLN A 237 -18.78 22.79 -8.61
C GLN A 237 -17.63 23.40 -7.78
N ASN A 238 -17.95 24.33 -6.87
CA ASN A 238 -16.95 24.95 -6.00
C ASN A 238 -16.38 23.94 -5.00
N GLU A 239 -17.23 23.06 -4.46
CA GLU A 239 -16.81 21.99 -3.54
C GLU A 239 -15.93 20.97 -4.25
N VAL A 240 -16.29 20.59 -5.48
CA VAL A 240 -15.45 19.73 -6.32
C VAL A 240 -14.08 20.37 -6.53
N ALA A 241 -14.04 21.61 -7.01
CA ALA A 241 -12.78 22.33 -7.23
C ALA A 241 -11.95 22.43 -5.94
N ARG A 242 -12.61 22.71 -4.81
CA ARG A 242 -11.96 22.84 -3.50
C ARG A 242 -11.37 21.53 -3.00
N ILE A 243 -12.06 20.40 -3.17
CA ILE A 243 -11.54 19.07 -2.84
C ILE A 243 -10.29 18.78 -3.68
N LEU A 244 -10.34 19.04 -4.99
CA LEU A 244 -9.21 18.78 -5.89
C LEU A 244 -8.00 19.66 -5.56
N GLU A 245 -8.22 20.93 -5.24
CA GLU A 245 -7.18 21.87 -4.80
C GLU A 245 -6.54 21.39 -3.49
N LEU A 246 -7.34 21.14 -2.44
CA LEU A 246 -6.85 20.75 -1.12
C LEU A 246 -6.09 19.41 -1.16
N SER A 247 -6.61 18.45 -1.92
CA SER A 247 -5.99 17.13 -2.08
C SER A 247 -4.79 17.14 -3.03
N GLY A 248 -4.57 18.21 -3.78
CA GLY A 248 -3.60 18.24 -4.88
C GLY A 248 -3.85 17.16 -5.94
N LYS A 249 -5.11 16.71 -6.08
CA LYS A 249 -5.53 15.60 -6.96
C LYS A 249 -4.90 14.23 -6.64
N HIS A 250 -4.33 14.06 -5.44
CA HIS A 250 -3.80 12.77 -5.03
C HIS A 250 -4.93 11.81 -4.64
N ALA A 251 -4.94 10.60 -5.18
CA ALA A 251 -6.07 9.67 -5.07
C ALA A 251 -6.50 9.44 -3.62
N GLY A 252 -5.57 9.05 -2.73
CA GLY A 252 -5.87 8.86 -1.30
C GLY A 252 -6.42 10.12 -0.62
N LEU A 253 -5.87 11.29 -0.94
CA LEU A 253 -6.30 12.55 -0.33
C LEU A 253 -7.67 13.01 -0.85
N ILE A 254 -7.98 12.82 -2.14
CA ILE A 254 -9.33 13.06 -2.67
C ILE A 254 -10.34 12.23 -1.88
N GLY A 255 -10.06 10.92 -1.69
CA GLY A 255 -10.91 10.02 -0.92
C GLY A 255 -11.08 10.46 0.53
N ALA A 256 -9.99 10.79 1.21
CA ALA A 256 -10.04 11.20 2.61
C ALA A 256 -10.78 12.53 2.80
N VAL A 257 -10.49 13.55 1.99
CA VAL A 257 -11.16 14.85 2.05
C VAL A 257 -12.65 14.68 1.78
N TYR A 258 -13.01 13.97 0.71
CA TYR A 258 -14.40 13.68 0.37
C TYR A 258 -15.16 13.02 1.52
N GLN A 259 -14.58 12.00 2.16
CA GLN A 259 -15.23 11.27 3.24
C GLN A 259 -15.48 12.09 4.50
N VAL A 260 -14.60 13.06 4.81
CA VAL A 260 -14.75 13.91 6.00
C VAL A 260 -15.61 15.15 5.75
N THR A 261 -15.90 15.48 4.49
CA THR A 261 -16.73 16.63 4.11
C THR A 261 -18.13 16.24 3.64
N ASN A 262 -18.34 15.00 3.16
CA ASN A 262 -19.60 14.60 2.53
C ASN A 262 -20.44 13.57 3.30
N ARG A 263 -20.56 13.69 4.63
CA ARG A 263 -21.50 12.90 5.44
C ARG A 263 -22.77 13.70 5.72
N PHE A 264 -23.88 13.35 5.06
CA PHE A 264 -25.16 14.02 5.29
C PHE A 264 -25.59 13.78 6.75
N ARG A 265 -25.87 14.86 7.50
CA ARG A 265 -26.22 14.89 8.94
C ARG A 265 -25.07 14.79 9.96
N ASP A 266 -23.80 14.80 9.54
CA ASP A 266 -22.70 14.91 10.48
C ASP A 266 -22.49 16.39 10.85
N ALA A 267 -22.86 16.77 12.09
CA ALA A 267 -22.60 18.12 12.63
C ALA A 267 -21.10 18.45 12.70
N TYR A 268 -20.23 17.44 12.57
CA TYR A 268 -18.78 17.57 12.55
C TYR A 268 -18.18 17.49 11.13
N ALA A 269 -19.02 17.48 10.08
CA ALA A 269 -18.55 17.59 8.71
C ALA A 269 -17.76 18.90 8.54
N VAL A 270 -16.63 18.82 7.85
CA VAL A 270 -15.80 20.02 7.62
C VAL A 270 -16.45 20.86 6.52
N ASP A 271 -16.66 22.15 6.82
CA ASP A 271 -17.03 23.13 5.80
C ASP A 271 -15.83 23.42 4.89
N LEU A 272 -15.96 23.01 3.62
CA LEU A 272 -14.93 23.20 2.59
C LEU A 272 -14.63 24.67 2.31
N MET A 273 -15.58 25.56 2.58
CA MET A 273 -15.49 26.99 2.26
C MET A 273 -14.98 27.82 3.44
N ALA A 274 -14.77 27.21 4.61
CA ALA A 274 -14.21 27.89 5.77
C ALA A 274 -12.75 28.31 5.53
N SER A 275 -12.35 29.48 6.05
CA SER A 275 -10.98 29.98 5.92
C SER A 275 -9.94 29.09 6.61
N ASN A 276 -10.33 28.38 7.65
CA ASN A 276 -9.52 27.43 8.42
C ASN A 276 -9.72 25.96 7.97
N VAL A 277 -10.21 25.72 6.75
CA VAL A 277 -10.51 24.37 6.25
C VAL A 277 -9.30 23.44 6.31
N VAL A 278 -8.09 23.93 6.00
CA VAL A 278 -6.86 23.13 6.06
C VAL A 278 -6.61 22.63 7.48
N ASP A 279 -6.69 23.52 8.48
CA ASP A 279 -6.47 23.15 9.87
C ASP A 279 -7.51 22.15 10.39
N SER A 280 -8.77 22.36 9.98
CA SER A 280 -9.90 21.51 10.33
C SER A 280 -9.76 20.11 9.71
N LEU A 281 -9.33 20.01 8.45
CA LEU A 281 -9.03 18.75 7.79
C LEU A 281 -7.82 18.04 8.42
N MET A 282 -6.77 18.76 8.79
CA MET A 282 -5.61 18.18 9.50
C MET A 282 -5.94 17.67 10.91
N GLY A 283 -7.04 18.15 11.50
CA GLY A 283 -7.63 17.59 12.72
C GLY A 283 -8.31 16.23 12.51
N LYS A 284 -8.63 15.85 11.27
CA LYS A 284 -9.30 14.57 10.96
C LYS A 284 -8.29 13.45 10.76
N LYS A 285 -8.49 12.35 11.49
CA LYS A 285 -7.64 11.14 11.45
C LYS A 285 -7.44 10.59 10.03
N LEU A 286 -8.49 10.55 9.21
CA LEU A 286 -8.41 10.03 7.84
C LEU A 286 -7.46 10.83 6.95
N VAL A 287 -7.52 12.17 7.01
CA VAL A 287 -6.65 13.05 6.22
C VAL A 287 -5.20 12.92 6.68
N ARG A 288 -4.98 12.89 8.00
CA ARG A 288 -3.63 12.73 8.57
C ARG A 288 -3.01 11.38 8.20
N ALA A 289 -3.78 10.30 8.31
CA ALA A 289 -3.31 8.97 7.94
C ALA A 289 -2.90 8.88 6.47
N GLU A 290 -3.59 9.57 5.55
CA GLU A 290 -3.16 9.63 4.16
C GLU A 290 -1.88 10.47 3.95
N CYS A 291 -1.69 11.56 4.70
CA CYS A 291 -0.44 12.31 4.68
C CYS A 291 0.73 11.47 5.24
N GLU A 292 0.50 10.73 6.33
CA GLU A 292 1.47 9.81 6.93
C GLU A 292 1.90 8.73 5.93
N LYS A 293 0.95 8.11 5.21
CA LYS A 293 1.26 7.13 4.16
C LYS A 293 2.15 7.72 3.05
N ILE A 294 1.90 8.96 2.64
CA ILE A 294 2.75 9.65 1.66
C ILE A 294 4.14 9.83 2.27
N TRP A 295 4.23 10.35 3.49
CA TRP A 295 5.47 10.65 4.19
C TRP A 295 6.35 9.42 4.41
N GLU A 296 5.80 8.33 4.93
CA GLU A 296 6.51 7.06 5.18
C GLU A 296 7.04 6.40 3.89
N SER A 297 6.45 6.76 2.75
CA SER A 297 6.89 6.28 1.44
C SER A 297 8.14 6.99 0.93
N LEU A 298 8.59 8.07 1.58
CA LEU A 298 9.72 8.87 1.13
C LEU A 298 11.05 8.38 1.75
N PRO A 299 12.12 8.27 0.96
CA PRO A 299 13.50 8.18 1.46
C PRO A 299 13.90 9.45 2.22
N SER A 300 14.91 9.34 3.09
CA SER A 300 15.41 10.45 3.92
C SER A 300 15.80 11.70 3.12
N GLY A 301 16.46 11.53 1.96
CA GLY A 301 16.81 12.67 1.10
C GLY A 301 15.59 13.41 0.54
N GLU A 302 14.50 12.69 0.26
CA GLU A 302 13.24 13.29 -0.19
C GLU A 302 12.49 13.97 0.97
N VAL A 303 12.50 13.37 2.16
CA VAL A 303 11.98 13.97 3.41
C VAL A 303 12.65 15.32 3.66
N ASN A 304 13.98 15.35 3.69
CA ASN A 304 14.75 16.58 3.94
C ASN A 304 14.42 17.69 2.93
N ALA A 305 14.27 17.34 1.65
CA ALA A 305 13.91 18.29 0.61
C ALA A 305 12.49 18.87 0.78
N LEU A 306 11.52 18.09 1.28
CA LEU A 306 10.20 18.61 1.64
C LEU A 306 10.24 19.48 2.89
N GLU A 307 11.08 19.16 3.89
CA GLU A 307 11.26 19.99 5.08
C GLU A 307 11.90 21.34 4.75
N GLU A 308 12.90 21.36 3.86
CA GLU A 308 13.47 22.60 3.28
C GLU A 308 12.37 23.43 2.62
N LEU A 309 11.57 22.81 1.76
CA LEU A 309 10.46 23.50 1.09
C LEU A 309 9.42 24.05 2.07
N ALA A 310 9.12 23.32 3.15
CA ALA A 310 8.19 23.77 4.19
C ALA A 310 8.70 24.99 4.96
N ARG A 311 10.03 25.15 5.08
CA ARG A 311 10.70 26.33 5.66
C ARG A 311 10.78 27.52 4.72
N GLY A 312 10.47 27.33 3.43
CA GLY A 312 10.60 28.35 2.40
C GLY A 312 11.95 28.33 1.68
N ASP A 313 12.79 27.33 1.96
CA ASP A 313 14.04 27.11 1.23
C ASP A 313 13.75 26.44 -0.12
N LYS A 314 14.66 26.59 -1.09
CA LYS A 314 14.54 25.94 -2.41
C LYS A 314 15.30 24.61 -2.40
N PRO A 315 14.63 23.45 -2.36
CA PRO A 315 15.33 22.17 -2.39
C PRO A 315 16.03 21.96 -3.74
N THR A 316 17.29 21.53 -3.69
CA THR A 316 18.13 21.30 -4.87
C THR A 316 18.60 19.84 -4.97
N GLY A 317 19.23 19.48 -6.09
CA GLY A 317 19.81 18.15 -6.27
C GLY A 317 18.83 17.05 -6.68
N ALA A 318 19.29 15.79 -6.58
CA ALA A 318 18.60 14.62 -7.10
C ALA A 318 17.24 14.36 -6.42
N SER A 319 17.14 14.55 -5.10
CA SER A 319 15.90 14.35 -4.35
C SER A 319 14.79 15.32 -4.78
N SER A 320 15.13 16.58 -5.07
CA SER A 320 14.19 17.57 -5.62
C SER A 320 13.65 17.13 -6.99
N GLN A 321 14.51 16.60 -7.86
CA GLN A 321 14.10 16.07 -9.17
C GLN A 321 13.20 14.82 -9.05
N VAL A 322 13.49 13.92 -8.11
CA VAL A 322 12.63 12.76 -7.83
C VAL A 322 11.25 13.23 -7.32
N LEU A 323 11.20 14.18 -6.40
CA LEU A 323 9.94 14.74 -5.88
C LEU A 323 9.11 15.42 -6.97
N LYS A 324 9.75 16.14 -7.91
CA LYS A 324 9.08 16.69 -9.10
C LYS A 324 8.50 15.58 -9.97
N ARG A 325 9.27 14.51 -10.26
CA ARG A 325 8.80 13.37 -11.05
C ARG A 325 7.66 12.61 -10.38
N LYS A 326 7.68 12.49 -9.05
CA LYS A 326 6.57 11.95 -8.23
C LYS A 326 5.37 12.91 -8.15
N GLY A 327 5.48 14.14 -8.65
CA GLY A 327 4.43 15.14 -8.60
C GLY A 327 4.12 15.65 -7.20
N LEU A 328 5.06 15.55 -6.25
CA LEU A 328 4.89 16.04 -4.87
C LEU A 328 5.33 17.50 -4.72
N ILE A 329 6.20 17.95 -5.61
CA ILE A 329 6.57 19.35 -5.78
C ILE A 329 6.15 19.77 -7.18
N VAL A 330 5.46 20.90 -7.27
CA VAL A 330 5.08 21.55 -8.52
C VAL A 330 5.82 22.88 -8.65
N GLU A 331 6.03 23.33 -9.89
CA GLU A 331 6.62 24.62 -10.19
C GLU A 331 5.51 25.55 -10.66
N ASN A 332 5.34 26.66 -9.95
CA ASN A 332 4.36 27.68 -10.30
C ASN A 332 4.82 28.49 -11.53
N VAL A 333 3.92 29.30 -12.08
CA VAL A 333 4.20 30.17 -13.24
C VAL A 333 5.42 31.08 -13.00
N ASP A 334 5.64 31.49 -11.75
CA ASP A 334 6.78 32.34 -11.35
C ASP A 334 8.10 31.56 -11.14
N GLY A 335 8.15 30.26 -11.44
CA GLY A 335 9.32 29.40 -11.22
C GLY A 335 9.57 29.00 -9.76
N HIS A 336 8.65 29.36 -8.85
CA HIS A 336 8.71 28.96 -7.45
C HIS A 336 8.19 27.54 -7.25
N LEU A 337 8.93 26.77 -6.44
CA LEU A 337 8.52 25.44 -6.04
C LEU A 337 7.44 25.51 -4.96
N ALA A 338 6.42 24.67 -5.08
CA ALA A 338 5.35 24.55 -4.12
C ALA A 338 4.99 23.07 -3.90
N PHE A 339 4.39 22.78 -2.74
CA PHE A 339 3.77 21.48 -2.52
C PHE A 339 2.60 21.31 -3.47
N PHE A 340 2.41 20.08 -3.96
CA PHE A 340 1.26 19.75 -4.78
C PHE A 340 -0.08 19.87 -4.03
N SER A 341 -0.07 19.72 -2.70
CA SER A 341 -1.24 19.76 -1.81
C SER A 341 -1.00 20.68 -0.61
N PRO A 342 -1.92 21.62 -0.32
CA PRO A 342 -1.90 22.40 0.91
C PRO A 342 -1.94 21.56 2.18
N LEU A 343 -2.61 20.40 2.16
CA LEU A 343 -2.71 19.49 3.31
C LEU A 343 -1.36 18.86 3.63
N LEU A 344 -0.62 18.39 2.62
CA LEU A 344 0.71 17.85 2.85
C LEU A 344 1.68 18.93 3.35
N ARG A 345 1.60 20.15 2.80
CA ARG A 345 2.40 21.28 3.29
C ARG A 345 2.17 21.51 4.78
N GLU A 346 0.91 21.55 5.21
CA GLU A 346 0.56 21.77 6.61
C GLU A 346 0.99 20.60 7.50
N PHE A 347 0.84 19.35 7.03
CA PHE A 347 1.33 18.16 7.72
C PHE A 347 2.84 18.25 8.03
N VAL A 348 3.66 18.60 7.04
CA VAL A 348 5.12 18.72 7.21
C VAL A 348 5.48 19.87 8.16
N LYS A 349 4.79 21.02 8.08
CA LYS A 349 5.00 22.14 8.99
C LYS A 349 4.74 21.77 10.44
N ARG A 350 3.65 21.05 10.72
CA ARG A 350 3.30 20.61 12.08
C ARG A 350 4.28 19.59 12.63
N GLY A 351 4.75 18.66 11.81
CA GLY A 351 5.81 17.70 12.19
C GLY A 351 7.09 18.41 12.63
N ASN A 352 7.53 19.41 11.86
CA ASN A 352 8.72 20.21 12.18
C ASN A 352 8.59 21.02 13.48
N ALA A 353 7.39 21.51 13.79
CA ALA A 353 7.15 22.27 15.02
C ALA A 353 7.33 21.38 16.27
N VAL A 354 6.75 20.18 16.26
CA VAL A 354 6.85 19.21 17.39
C VAL A 354 8.29 18.72 17.58
N SER A 355 9.01 18.43 16.50
CA SER A 355 10.43 18.04 16.58
C SER A 355 11.32 19.15 17.13
N ARG A 356 10.98 20.43 16.89
CA ARG A 356 11.73 21.58 17.42
C ARG A 356 11.46 21.85 18.89
N GLU A 357 10.22 21.72 19.36
CA GLU A 357 9.90 21.85 20.79
C GLU A 357 10.62 20.77 21.60
N ASN A 358 10.61 19.53 21.14
CA ASN A 358 11.34 18.42 21.77
C ASN A 358 12.87 18.57 21.70
N ALA A 359 13.41 19.22 20.64
CA ALA A 359 14.84 19.51 20.53
C ALA A 359 15.26 20.70 21.41
N ALA A 360 14.40 21.71 21.56
CA ALA A 360 14.66 22.86 22.42
C ALA A 360 14.61 22.50 23.91
N GLU A 361 13.73 21.59 24.33
CA GLU A 361 13.69 21.09 25.71
C GLU A 361 14.92 20.22 26.06
N ASN A 362 15.49 19.50 25.10
CA ASN A 362 16.65 18.62 25.32
C ASN A 362 18.01 19.34 25.29
N VAL A 363 18.07 20.64 25.00
CA VAL A 363 19.34 21.42 24.96
C VAL A 363 19.63 22.15 26.28
N THR A 364 18.75 22.09 27.27
CA THR A 364 18.88 22.80 28.56
C THR A 364 19.39 21.99 29.75
N THR A 365 19.97 20.81 29.56
CA THR A 365 20.64 20.08 30.65
C THR A 365 22.15 20.03 30.44
N ARG A 366 22.87 20.95 31.10
CA ARG A 366 24.31 20.79 31.34
C ARG A 366 24.53 19.66 32.36
N PRO A 367 25.63 18.90 32.23
CA PRO A 367 25.95 17.81 33.15
C PRO A 367 26.66 18.40 34.36
N ASP A 368 26.06 18.33 35.53
CA ASP A 368 26.76 18.15 36.79
C ASP A 368 25.77 17.68 37.87
N ASP A 369 26.29 16.79 38.72
CA ASP A 369 25.73 16.25 39.96
C ASP A 369 25.06 14.88 39.92
N ALA A 370 25.91 13.91 40.26
CA ALA A 370 25.56 12.59 40.75
C ALA A 370 24.83 12.70 42.10
N HIS A 371 23.56 12.29 42.13
CA HIS A 371 22.95 11.75 43.35
C HIS A 371 21.98 10.61 43.02
N ALA A 372 22.22 9.49 43.71
CA ALA A 372 21.37 8.32 43.75
C ALA A 372 19.97 8.66 44.27
N SER A 373 18.93 8.08 43.67
CA SER A 373 17.61 7.92 44.30
C SER A 373 16.82 6.76 43.68
N ALA A 374 16.35 5.92 44.60
CA ALA A 374 15.40 4.79 44.62
C ALA A 374 14.57 4.37 43.38
N PRO A 375 14.21 3.08 43.28
CA PRO A 375 13.36 2.53 42.22
C PRO A 375 11.88 2.87 42.46
N SER A 376 11.34 3.76 41.65
CA SER A 376 9.90 3.95 41.46
C SER A 376 9.41 2.98 40.39
N ALA A 377 9.03 1.77 40.79
CA ALA A 377 8.46 0.76 39.90
C ALA A 377 6.97 1.06 39.64
N SER A 378 6.69 1.89 38.64
CA SER A 378 5.42 1.84 37.92
C SER A 378 5.57 0.77 36.82
N PRO A 379 4.62 -0.17 36.64
CA PRO A 379 4.72 -1.14 35.55
C PRO A 379 4.75 -0.39 34.21
N PRO A 380 5.56 -0.82 33.24
CA PRO A 380 5.66 -0.13 31.96
C PRO A 380 4.31 -0.19 31.22
N PRO A 381 3.93 0.87 30.50
CA PRO A 381 2.70 0.88 29.69
C PRO A 381 2.79 -0.21 28.61
N LEU A 382 1.66 -0.87 28.31
CA LEU A 382 1.54 -1.79 27.18
C LEU A 382 2.08 -1.12 25.90
N ARG A 383 3.00 -1.79 25.21
CA ARG A 383 3.54 -1.34 23.92
C ARG A 383 3.07 -2.26 22.80
N LEU A 384 2.74 -1.67 21.66
CA LEU A 384 2.31 -2.39 20.46
C LEU A 384 3.40 -2.28 19.39
N ASP A 385 3.94 -3.41 18.93
CA ASP A 385 4.81 -3.48 17.76
C ASP A 385 4.01 -3.91 16.53
N HIS A 386 3.73 -2.91 15.68
CA HIS A 386 2.92 -3.09 14.48
C HIS A 386 3.57 -3.95 13.41
N SER A 387 4.91 -4.06 13.42
CA SER A 387 5.70 -4.76 12.41
C SER A 387 5.70 -6.27 12.63
N THR A 388 5.72 -6.68 13.89
CA THR A 388 5.77 -8.09 14.33
C THR A 388 4.42 -8.59 14.84
N LYS A 389 3.42 -7.72 14.98
CA LYS A 389 2.13 -8.01 15.64
C LYS A 389 2.32 -8.50 17.08
N THR A 390 3.33 -7.95 17.74
CA THR A 390 3.69 -8.31 19.11
C THR A 390 3.21 -7.24 20.07
N ILE A 391 2.64 -7.67 21.18
CA ILE A 391 2.36 -6.83 22.34
C ILE A 391 3.42 -7.06 23.41
N VAL A 392 3.83 -5.98 24.09
CA VAL A 392 4.83 -6.03 25.16
C VAL A 392 4.22 -5.45 26.42
N VAL A 393 4.11 -6.28 27.46
CA VAL A 393 3.56 -5.92 28.77
C VAL A 393 4.57 -6.33 29.84
N GLY A 394 5.17 -5.35 30.52
CA GLY A 394 6.32 -5.66 31.38
C GLY A 394 7.49 -6.18 30.54
N GLU A 395 8.00 -7.35 30.92
CA GLU A 395 9.04 -8.09 30.20
C GLU A 395 8.47 -9.13 29.22
N THR A 396 7.15 -9.37 29.28
CA THR A 396 6.49 -10.39 28.48
C THR A 396 6.19 -9.88 27.08
N ARG A 397 6.63 -10.63 26.07
CA ARG A 397 6.34 -10.39 24.65
C ARG A 397 5.41 -11.47 24.12
N ILE A 398 4.28 -11.08 23.54
CA ILE A 398 3.28 -12.00 22.99
C ILE A 398 3.02 -11.61 21.55
N THR A 399 3.29 -12.53 20.62
CA THR A 399 2.93 -12.36 19.20
C THR A 399 1.51 -12.85 18.99
N LEU A 400 0.68 -12.01 18.39
CA LEU A 400 -0.73 -12.25 18.16
C LEU A 400 -1.00 -12.52 16.68
N SER A 401 -2.15 -13.12 16.37
CA SER A 401 -2.65 -13.14 15.01
C SER A 401 -2.95 -11.71 14.51
N ALA A 402 -3.08 -11.52 13.20
CA ALA A 402 -3.39 -10.20 12.65
C ALA A 402 -4.73 -9.64 13.18
N VAL A 403 -5.72 -10.53 13.37
CA VAL A 403 -7.04 -10.21 13.92
C VAL A 403 -6.94 -9.81 15.39
N ASP A 404 -6.31 -10.65 16.19
CA ASP A 404 -6.16 -10.44 17.63
C ASP A 404 -5.37 -9.17 17.94
N PHE A 405 -4.31 -8.92 17.16
CA PHE A 405 -3.53 -7.69 17.28
C PHE A 405 -4.38 -6.45 16.99
N GLU A 406 -5.22 -6.49 15.96
CA GLU A 406 -6.10 -5.37 15.64
C GLU A 406 -7.17 -5.16 16.73
N LEU A 407 -7.77 -6.23 17.26
CA LEU A 407 -8.73 -6.15 18.34
C LEU A 407 -8.11 -5.56 19.62
N ILE A 408 -6.93 -6.02 20.03
CA ILE A 408 -6.18 -5.42 21.16
C ILE A 408 -5.84 -3.97 20.88
N ARG A 409 -5.42 -3.63 19.66
CA ARG A 409 -5.08 -2.26 19.29
C ARG A 409 -6.27 -1.32 19.46
N VAL A 410 -7.48 -1.74 19.06
CA VAL A 410 -8.71 -0.97 19.22
C VAL A 410 -9.07 -0.80 20.69
N LEU A 411 -9.05 -1.88 21.46
CA LEU A 411 -9.31 -1.87 22.90
C LEU A 411 -8.33 -0.95 23.66
N TRP A 412 -7.03 -1.05 23.37
CA TRP A 412 -6.00 -0.20 23.97
C TRP A 412 -6.18 1.29 23.64
N HIS A 413 -6.49 1.64 22.39
CA HIS A 413 -6.69 3.04 22.00
C HIS A 413 -7.90 3.69 22.65
N LYS A 414 -8.88 2.89 23.08
CA LYS A 414 -10.07 3.40 23.76
C LYS A 414 -9.92 3.49 25.27
N MET A 415 -8.89 2.89 25.88
CA MET A 415 -8.72 2.94 27.33
C MET A 415 -8.73 4.40 27.86
N PRO A 416 -9.46 4.69 28.95
CA PRO A 416 -10.22 3.75 29.80
C PRO A 416 -11.68 3.52 29.36
N GLN A 417 -12.10 4.04 28.21
CA GLN A 417 -13.47 3.91 27.70
C GLN A 417 -13.75 2.49 27.16
N PRO A 418 -14.95 1.95 27.38
CA PRO A 418 -15.36 0.68 26.80
C PRO A 418 -15.61 0.78 25.28
N CYS A 419 -15.37 -0.32 24.58
CA CYS A 419 -15.71 -0.55 23.18
C CYS A 419 -17.04 -1.28 23.07
N ARG A 420 -17.90 -0.88 22.14
CA ARG A 420 -19.11 -1.65 21.84
C ARG A 420 -18.79 -2.87 20.96
N ALA A 421 -19.59 -3.92 21.06
CA ALA A 421 -19.40 -5.14 20.26
C ALA A 421 -19.39 -4.84 18.75
N GLU A 422 -20.27 -3.95 18.28
CA GLU A 422 -20.39 -3.57 16.86
C GLU A 422 -19.11 -2.93 16.33
N GLU A 423 -18.41 -2.17 17.17
CA GLU A 423 -17.15 -1.52 16.79
C GLU A 423 -16.06 -2.57 16.57
N LEU A 424 -15.93 -3.53 17.49
CA LEU A 424 -14.95 -4.60 17.35
C LEU A 424 -15.29 -5.56 16.21
N VAL A 425 -16.58 -5.87 16.00
CA VAL A 425 -17.05 -6.65 14.85
C VAL A 425 -16.69 -5.98 13.53
N THR A 426 -16.81 -4.65 13.44
CA THR A 426 -16.42 -3.91 12.23
C THR A 426 -14.95 -4.14 11.89
N HIS A 427 -14.08 -4.25 12.90
CA HIS A 427 -12.67 -4.58 12.70
C HIS A 427 -12.45 -6.06 12.39
N LEU A 428 -13.19 -6.98 13.03
CA LEU A 428 -13.10 -8.42 12.78
C LEU A 428 -13.45 -8.79 11.33
N VAL A 429 -14.53 -8.21 10.78
CA VAL A 429 -15.02 -8.50 9.41
C VAL A 429 -14.03 -8.03 8.33
N LEU A 430 -13.08 -7.15 8.65
CA LEU A 430 -12.00 -6.79 7.72
C LEU A 430 -11.01 -7.93 7.47
N PHE A 431 -10.94 -8.92 8.37
CA PHE A 431 -9.99 -10.03 8.28
C PHE A 431 -10.68 -11.38 8.06
N GLU A 432 -11.91 -11.55 8.53
CA GLU A 432 -12.64 -12.81 8.42
C GLU A 432 -14.07 -12.59 7.89
N SER A 433 -14.43 -13.30 6.83
CA SER A 433 -15.82 -13.39 6.37
C SER A 433 -16.54 -14.46 7.19
N THR A 434 -17.53 -14.07 7.98
CA THR A 434 -18.27 -14.98 8.86
C THR A 434 -19.74 -14.59 8.96
N ASP A 435 -20.62 -15.60 8.98
CA ASP A 435 -22.06 -15.42 9.17
C ASP A 435 -22.44 -15.16 10.65
N ALA A 436 -21.50 -15.40 11.59
CA ALA A 436 -21.68 -15.22 13.03
C ALA A 436 -20.54 -14.38 13.66
N PRO A 437 -20.42 -13.09 13.32
CA PRO A 437 -19.28 -12.27 13.73
C PRO A 437 -19.19 -12.00 15.24
N TYR A 438 -20.31 -11.99 15.97
CA TYR A 438 -20.31 -11.76 17.41
C TYR A 438 -19.80 -12.98 18.20
N GLU A 439 -20.19 -14.19 17.80
CA GLU A 439 -19.67 -15.42 18.43
C GLU A 439 -18.17 -15.59 18.17
N ARG A 440 -17.73 -15.23 16.96
CA ARG A 440 -16.31 -15.21 16.60
C ARG A 440 -15.54 -14.15 17.39
N LEU A 441 -16.09 -12.95 17.55
CA LEU A 441 -15.49 -11.93 18.39
C LEU A 441 -15.29 -12.45 19.82
N ASP A 442 -16.32 -13.06 20.42
CA ASP A 442 -16.21 -13.65 21.76
C ASP A 442 -15.12 -14.73 21.83
N ALA A 443 -15.01 -15.59 20.82
CA ALA A 443 -13.96 -16.61 20.75
C ALA A 443 -12.55 -15.99 20.73
N HIS A 444 -12.30 -15.02 19.85
CA HIS A 444 -11.01 -14.30 19.76
C HIS A 444 -10.64 -13.63 21.09
N LEU A 445 -11.58 -12.89 21.68
CA LEU A 445 -11.32 -12.18 22.93
C LEU A 445 -11.05 -13.14 24.10
N ASN A 446 -11.69 -14.31 24.12
CA ASN A 446 -11.43 -15.35 25.12
C ASN A 446 -10.05 -16.01 24.94
N GLU A 447 -9.67 -16.35 23.71
CA GLU A 447 -8.34 -16.88 23.38
C GLU A 447 -7.25 -15.87 23.74
N MET A 448 -7.45 -14.60 23.40
CA MET A 448 -6.54 -13.51 23.78
C MET A 448 -6.40 -13.38 25.30
N ASN A 449 -7.50 -13.46 26.05
CA ASN A 449 -7.46 -13.45 27.51
C ASN A 449 -6.61 -14.59 28.10
N GLN A 450 -6.66 -15.79 27.50
CA GLN A 450 -5.82 -16.90 27.90
C GLN A 450 -4.33 -16.64 27.61
N LEU A 451 -4.02 -16.03 26.47
CA LEU A 451 -2.65 -15.67 26.09
C LEU A 451 -2.05 -14.61 27.03
N ILE A 452 -2.84 -13.62 27.43
CA ILE A 452 -2.36 -12.47 28.23
C ILE A 452 -2.52 -12.66 29.75
N GLN A 453 -3.07 -13.78 30.23
CA GLN A 453 -3.41 -14.00 31.64
C GLN A 453 -2.26 -13.74 32.64
N ASN A 454 -1.00 -13.93 32.22
CA ASN A 454 0.19 -13.75 33.05
C ASN A 454 0.81 -12.33 32.98
N THR A 455 0.17 -11.41 32.25
CA THR A 455 0.73 -10.07 31.98
C THR A 455 0.15 -8.96 32.84
N GLY A 456 -0.91 -9.24 33.62
CA GLY A 456 -1.70 -8.23 34.32
C GLY A 456 -2.83 -7.64 33.47
N LEU A 457 -2.75 -7.72 32.14
CA LEU A 457 -3.85 -7.31 31.26
C LEU A 457 -5.04 -8.26 31.35
N LYS A 458 -6.25 -7.68 31.32
CA LYS A 458 -7.51 -8.42 31.20
C LYS A 458 -8.46 -7.73 30.24
N ILE A 459 -9.13 -8.52 29.40
CA ILE A 459 -10.23 -8.06 28.57
C ILE A 459 -11.52 -8.48 29.25
N LEU A 460 -12.34 -7.51 29.62
CA LEU A 460 -13.58 -7.75 30.35
C LEU A 460 -14.78 -7.41 29.47
N LYS A 461 -15.79 -8.28 29.50
CA LYS A 461 -17.10 -8.05 28.88
C LYS A 461 -18.10 -7.65 29.96
N SER A 462 -18.67 -6.46 29.86
CA SER A 462 -19.69 -5.96 30.78
C SER A 462 -21.07 -6.58 30.48
N PRO A 463 -22.02 -6.57 31.44
CA PRO A 463 -23.35 -7.15 31.25
C PRO A 463 -24.17 -6.52 30.11
N ASP A 464 -23.88 -5.27 29.74
CA ASP A 464 -24.48 -4.55 28.62
C ASP A 464 -23.77 -4.83 27.28
N GLY A 465 -22.84 -5.80 27.23
CA GLY A 465 -22.20 -6.28 26.01
C GLY A 465 -21.03 -5.42 25.51
N GLN A 466 -20.48 -4.55 26.34
CA GLN A 466 -19.30 -3.75 26.01
C GLN A 466 -18.01 -4.45 26.48
N TYR A 467 -16.89 -4.13 25.84
CA TYR A 467 -15.58 -4.69 26.13
C TYR A 467 -14.61 -3.62 26.56
N HIS A 468 -13.82 -3.87 27.60
CA HIS A 468 -12.76 -2.97 28.03
C HIS A 468 -11.49 -3.74 28.35
N LEU A 469 -10.36 -3.09 28.14
CA LEU A 469 -9.05 -3.59 28.51
C LEU A 469 -8.65 -2.93 29.84
N GLU A 470 -8.34 -3.74 30.83
CA GLU A 470 -7.78 -3.32 32.11
C GLU A 470 -6.31 -3.73 32.19
N GLN A 471 -5.49 -2.90 32.84
CA GLN A 471 -4.06 -3.14 33.08
C GLN A 471 -3.76 -3.23 34.57
#